data_AF-A0AAV0VX67-F1
#
_entry.id   AF-A0AAV0VX67-F1
#
_cell.length_a   1.000
_cell.length_b   1.000
_cell.length_c   1.000
_cell.angle_alpha   90.00
_cell.angle_beta   90.00
_cell.angle_gamma   90.00
#
_symmetry.space_group_name_H-M   'P 1'
#
loop_
_entity.id
_entity.type
_entity.pdbx_description
1 polymer ?
#
loop_
_entity_poly.entity_id
_entity_poly.type
_entity_poly.pdbx_seq_one_letter_code
_entity_poly.pdbx_strand_id
1 'polypeptide(L)'
;MMFGNLREKLHNVVQEGLSASLRGLSVNEVIVAQSPSEHPVNYDAGADLLHKYQTEWNQLHLLAEDNAHKAEEVNEMISLLHHQMSEQWKKMDTITSCMDSMPQLVKSIENAMKDMENIKLLINDVEHQLLKLDDVVEEQELQEQMLNERFQLAVYRSKKLKELEKISGELEADHKEKVTDLEQKINIKLKERQEIFNQVFQQDMRQYIISGMIPVMKSSSNGGRDEVSLEDIEIEDDTDALDELLNS
;
A
#
# COMPACT_ATOMS: atom_id res chain seq x y z
N MET A 1 -45.88 -62.23 20.53
CA MET A 1 -46.84 -63.30 20.89
C MET A 1 -46.94 -64.39 19.81
N MET A 2 -45.83 -65.03 19.42
CA MET A 2 -45.85 -66.08 18.37
C MET A 2 -45.19 -67.41 18.77
N PHE A 3 -44.43 -67.44 19.88
CA PHE A 3 -43.82 -68.66 20.40
C PHE A 3 -44.77 -69.52 21.28
N GLY A 4 -45.82 -68.92 21.86
CA GLY A 4 -46.80 -69.66 22.67
C GLY A 4 -47.61 -70.65 21.83
N ASN A 5 -47.98 -70.25 20.62
CA ASN A 5 -48.82 -71.02 19.71
C ASN A 5 -48.12 -72.28 19.17
N LEU A 6 -46.79 -72.26 19.08
CA LEU A 6 -45.97 -73.38 18.62
C LEU A 6 -45.76 -74.42 19.74
N ARG A 7 -45.63 -73.95 20.99
CA ARG A 7 -45.54 -74.81 22.17
C ARG A 7 -46.87 -75.51 22.47
N GLU A 8 -48.00 -74.82 22.34
CA GLU A 8 -49.33 -75.45 22.47
C GLU A 8 -49.58 -76.49 21.38
N LYS A 9 -49.22 -76.20 20.12
CA LYS A 9 -49.33 -77.19 19.04
C LYS A 9 -48.44 -78.41 19.27
N LEU A 10 -47.22 -78.23 19.77
CA LEU A 10 -46.33 -79.35 20.07
C LEU A 10 -46.85 -80.19 21.25
N HIS A 11 -47.43 -79.54 22.27
CA HIS A 11 -48.05 -80.23 23.39
C HIS A 11 -49.28 -81.05 22.98
N ASN A 12 -50.18 -80.48 22.18
CA ASN A 12 -51.37 -81.19 21.68
C ASN A 12 -51.01 -82.35 20.75
N VAL A 13 -50.04 -82.17 19.85
CA VAL A 13 -49.61 -83.25 18.93
C VAL A 13 -48.93 -84.40 19.67
N VAL A 14 -48.12 -84.11 20.70
CA VAL A 14 -47.47 -85.15 21.51
C VAL A 14 -48.48 -85.89 22.38
N GLN A 15 -49.47 -85.20 22.97
CA GLN A 15 -50.46 -85.83 23.86
C GLN A 15 -51.51 -86.64 23.09
N GLU A 16 -51.98 -86.17 21.93
CA GLU A 16 -52.91 -86.92 21.07
C GLU A 16 -52.21 -88.04 20.28
N GLY A 17 -50.99 -87.80 19.80
CA GLY A 17 -50.21 -88.78 19.04
C GLY A 17 -49.77 -89.98 19.90
N LEU A 18 -49.33 -89.73 21.14
CA LEU A 18 -48.96 -90.81 22.06
C LEU A 18 -50.18 -91.58 22.58
N SER A 19 -51.29 -90.90 22.86
CA SER A 19 -52.51 -91.56 23.35
C SER A 19 -53.27 -92.32 22.26
N ALA A 20 -53.17 -91.93 20.99
CA ALA A 20 -53.63 -92.71 19.85
C ALA A 20 -52.74 -93.94 19.58
N SER A 21 -51.42 -93.82 19.76
CA SER A 21 -50.47 -94.92 19.60
C SER A 21 -50.59 -95.98 20.72
N LEU A 22 -50.84 -95.56 21.97
CA LEU A 22 -51.04 -96.49 23.10
C LEU A 22 -52.39 -97.23 23.07
N ARG A 23 -53.43 -96.63 22.45
CA ARG A 23 -54.76 -97.28 22.33
C ARG A 23 -54.75 -98.50 21.40
N GLY A 24 -53.76 -98.58 20.49
CA GLY A 24 -53.52 -99.76 19.65
C GLY A 24 -52.82 -100.92 20.35
N LEU A 25 -52.37 -100.76 21.60
CA LEU A 25 -51.65 -101.77 22.39
C LEU A 25 -52.50 -102.41 23.51
N SER A 26 -53.79 -102.06 23.63
CA SER A 26 -54.72 -102.74 24.55
C SER A 26 -55.22 -104.04 23.92
N VAL A 27 -54.35 -105.05 23.90
CA VAL A 27 -54.67 -106.43 23.53
C VAL A 27 -55.61 -107.01 24.59
N ASN A 28 -56.90 -107.08 24.26
CA ASN A 28 -57.88 -107.89 24.99
C ASN A 28 -58.40 -109.01 24.07
N GLU A 29 -57.47 -109.67 23.36
CA GLU A 29 -57.74 -110.90 22.63
C GLU A 29 -57.30 -112.11 23.45
N VAL A 30 -58.24 -113.04 23.58
CA VAL A 30 -58.10 -114.33 24.24
C VAL A 30 -56.95 -115.11 23.61
N ILE A 31 -55.90 -115.37 24.38
CA ILE A 31 -54.77 -116.22 23.97
C ILE A 31 -55.26 -117.66 23.88
N VAL A 32 -55.63 -118.11 22.67
CA VAL A 32 -55.66 -119.52 22.32
C VAL A 32 -54.21 -119.92 22.00
N ALA A 33 -53.63 -120.74 22.87
CA ALA A 33 -52.32 -121.32 22.64
C ALA A 33 -52.34 -122.19 21.37
N GLN A 34 -51.65 -121.75 20.32
CA GLN A 34 -51.29 -122.57 19.17
C GLN A 34 -49.78 -122.81 19.17
N SER A 35 -49.45 -124.08 18.92
CA SER A 35 -48.14 -124.74 18.91
C SER A 35 -47.07 -124.10 18.00
N PRO A 36 -45.77 -124.35 18.26
CA PRO A 36 -44.67 -123.71 17.54
C PRO A 36 -44.63 -124.19 16.09
N SER A 37 -44.94 -123.30 15.14
CA SER A 37 -44.67 -123.54 13.73
C SER A 37 -43.20 -123.24 13.47
N GLU A 38 -42.45 -124.25 13.01
CA GLU A 38 -41.09 -124.14 12.51
C GLU A 38 -41.05 -123.17 11.33
N HIS A 39 -40.92 -121.87 11.64
CA HIS A 39 -40.54 -120.87 10.66
C HIS A 39 -39.07 -121.09 10.33
N PRO A 40 -38.65 -121.09 9.05
CA PRO A 40 -37.25 -121.15 8.70
C PRO A 40 -36.57 -119.89 9.26
N VAL A 41 -35.89 -120.05 10.40
CA VAL A 41 -35.13 -118.97 11.02
C VAL A 41 -33.98 -118.66 10.08
N ASN A 42 -34.04 -117.51 9.40
CA ASN A 42 -32.93 -117.05 8.57
C ASN A 42 -31.79 -116.60 9.48
N TYR A 43 -30.79 -117.49 9.65
CA TYR A 43 -29.59 -117.21 10.45
C TYR A 43 -28.74 -116.08 9.88
N ASP A 44 -28.92 -115.71 8.60
CA ASP A 44 -28.19 -114.64 7.92
C ASP A 44 -28.91 -113.28 7.95
N ALA A 45 -30.15 -113.21 8.47
CA ALA A 45 -30.93 -111.97 8.51
C ALA A 45 -30.22 -110.81 9.25
N GLY A 46 -29.39 -111.12 10.25
CA GLY A 46 -28.56 -110.14 10.94
C GLY A 46 -27.40 -109.61 10.06
N ALA A 47 -26.81 -110.48 9.24
CA ALA A 47 -25.75 -110.12 8.30
C ALA A 47 -26.30 -109.27 7.14
N ASP A 48 -27.47 -109.63 6.61
CA ASP A 48 -28.16 -108.86 5.56
C ASP A 48 -28.57 -107.46 6.04
N LEU A 49 -29.07 -107.36 7.29
CA LEU A 49 -29.43 -106.08 7.89
C LEU A 49 -28.21 -105.19 8.10
N LEU A 50 -27.10 -105.78 8.60
CA LEU A 50 -25.85 -105.06 8.78
C LEU A 50 -25.28 -104.59 7.43
N HIS A 51 -25.27 -105.46 6.42
CA HIS A 51 -24.80 -105.13 5.08
C HIS A 51 -25.62 -104.00 4.45
N LYS A 52 -26.96 -104.03 4.61
CA LYS A 52 -27.85 -102.95 4.15
C LYS A 52 -27.48 -101.62 4.81
N TYR A 53 -27.41 -101.57 6.14
CA TYR A 53 -27.07 -100.33 6.85
C TYR A 53 -25.65 -99.87 6.58
N GLN A 54 -24.69 -100.77 6.43
CA GLN A 54 -23.31 -100.43 6.09
C GLN A 54 -23.23 -99.82 4.67
N THR A 55 -24.00 -100.36 3.73
CA THR A 55 -24.08 -99.85 2.35
C THR A 55 -24.77 -98.49 2.30
N GLU A 56 -25.92 -98.33 2.98
CA GLU A 56 -26.64 -97.06 3.09
C GLU A 56 -25.78 -95.99 3.80
N TRP A 57 -25.06 -96.36 4.86
CA TRP A 57 -24.15 -95.47 5.57
C TRP A 57 -22.98 -95.05 4.70
N ASN A 58 -22.36 -95.98 3.97
CA ASN A 58 -21.27 -95.67 3.04
C ASN A 58 -21.74 -94.74 1.92
N GLN A 59 -22.93 -94.98 1.34
CA GLN A 59 -23.52 -94.09 0.35
C GLN A 59 -23.78 -92.69 0.91
N LEU A 60 -24.33 -92.59 2.13
CA LEU A 60 -24.56 -91.32 2.80
C LEU A 60 -23.24 -90.58 3.04
N HIS A 61 -22.17 -91.30 3.43
CA HIS A 61 -20.86 -90.72 3.64
C HIS A 61 -20.26 -90.14 2.35
N LEU A 62 -20.32 -90.89 1.24
CA LEU A 62 -19.87 -90.42 -0.07
C LEU A 62 -20.65 -89.18 -0.54
N LEU A 63 -21.97 -89.16 -0.35
CA LEU A 63 -22.79 -87.99 -0.68
C LEU A 63 -22.47 -86.78 0.20
N ALA A 64 -22.18 -87.00 1.49
CA ALA A 64 -21.78 -85.94 2.40
C ALA A 64 -20.40 -85.35 2.01
N GLU A 65 -19.47 -86.19 1.58
CA GLU A 65 -18.15 -85.77 1.11
C GLU A 65 -18.24 -84.97 -0.20
N ASP A 66 -19.01 -85.44 -1.18
CA ASP A 66 -19.24 -84.71 -2.44
C ASP A 66 -19.95 -83.36 -2.20
N ASN A 67 -20.92 -83.31 -1.27
CA ASN A 67 -21.56 -82.06 -0.88
C ASN A 67 -20.59 -81.11 -0.17
N ALA A 68 -19.72 -81.64 0.71
CA ALA A 68 -18.69 -80.82 1.36
C ALA A 68 -17.72 -80.22 0.34
N HIS A 69 -17.28 -81.00 -0.66
CA HIS A 69 -16.42 -80.53 -1.73
C HIS A 69 -17.08 -79.42 -2.56
N LYS A 70 -18.33 -79.63 -2.99
CA LYS A 70 -19.09 -78.61 -3.73
C LYS A 70 -19.32 -77.33 -2.91
N ALA A 71 -19.54 -77.46 -1.60
CA ALA A 71 -19.66 -76.31 -0.71
C ALA A 71 -18.34 -75.53 -0.60
N GLU A 72 -17.20 -76.22 -0.60
CA GLU A 72 -15.87 -75.61 -0.60
C GLU A 72 -15.61 -74.83 -1.90
N GLU A 73 -15.89 -75.41 -3.07
CA GLU A 73 -15.76 -74.72 -4.37
C GLU A 73 -16.60 -73.43 -4.42
N VAL A 74 -17.85 -73.49 -3.95
CA VAL A 74 -18.73 -72.31 -3.88
C VAL A 74 -18.18 -71.27 -2.91
N ASN A 75 -17.63 -71.70 -1.77
CA ASN A 75 -17.02 -70.80 -0.80
C ASN A 75 -15.78 -70.08 -1.36
N GLU A 76 -14.96 -70.77 -2.16
CA GLU A 76 -13.83 -70.17 -2.86
C GLU A 76 -14.29 -69.10 -3.86
N MET A 77 -15.31 -69.40 -4.67
CA MET A 77 -15.88 -68.44 -5.62
C MET A 77 -16.45 -67.20 -4.92
N ILE A 78 -17.20 -67.39 -3.82
CA ILE A 78 -17.75 -66.29 -3.03
C ILE A 78 -16.62 -65.44 -2.43
N SER A 79 -15.56 -66.08 -1.92
CA SER A 79 -14.42 -65.37 -1.33
C SER A 79 -13.69 -64.52 -2.37
N LEU A 80 -13.48 -65.05 -3.58
CA LEU A 80 -12.88 -64.31 -4.68
C LEU A 80 -13.75 -63.11 -5.08
N LEU A 81 -15.05 -63.31 -5.23
CA LEU A 81 -15.99 -62.24 -5.58
C LEU A 81 -16.00 -61.15 -4.50
N HIS A 82 -16.04 -61.54 -3.23
CA HIS A 82 -15.98 -60.60 -2.11
C HIS A 82 -14.68 -59.78 -2.12
N HIS A 83 -13.54 -60.44 -2.38
CA HIS A 83 -12.26 -59.75 -2.49
C HIS A 83 -12.27 -58.71 -3.61
N GLN A 84 -12.70 -59.11 -4.81
CA GLN A 84 -12.82 -58.20 -5.96
C GLN A 84 -13.75 -57.03 -5.65
N MET A 85 -14.93 -57.30 -5.07
CA MET A 85 -15.89 -56.25 -4.72
C MET A 85 -15.32 -55.28 -3.68
N SER A 86 -14.57 -55.77 -2.69
CA SER A 86 -13.88 -54.94 -1.70
C SER A 86 -12.82 -54.04 -2.35
N GLU A 87 -12.05 -54.56 -3.31
CA GLU A 87 -11.08 -53.76 -4.06
C GLU A 87 -11.74 -52.67 -4.89
N GLN A 88 -12.84 -53.00 -5.60
CA GLN A 88 -13.58 -52.01 -6.38
C GLN A 88 -14.19 -50.94 -5.49
N TRP A 89 -14.71 -51.32 -4.32
CA TRP A 89 -15.18 -50.36 -3.32
C TRP A 89 -14.09 -49.41 -2.85
N LYS A 90 -12.89 -49.90 -2.55
CA LYS A 90 -11.75 -49.04 -2.18
C LYS A 90 -11.41 -48.05 -3.29
N LYS A 91 -11.38 -48.50 -4.55
CA LYS A 91 -11.15 -47.61 -5.71
C LYS A 91 -12.25 -46.54 -5.82
N MET A 92 -13.51 -46.95 -5.68
CA MET A 92 -14.64 -46.02 -5.70
C MET A 92 -14.54 -45.00 -4.59
N ASP A 93 -14.22 -45.41 -3.36
CA ASP A 93 -14.05 -44.53 -2.20
C ASP A 93 -12.93 -43.50 -2.40
N THR A 94 -11.81 -43.90 -3.01
CA THR A 94 -10.74 -42.96 -3.36
C THR A 94 -11.17 -41.93 -4.42
N ILE A 95 -11.97 -42.35 -5.41
CA ILE A 95 -12.51 -41.45 -6.43
C ILE A 95 -13.52 -40.49 -5.79
N THR A 96 -14.43 -40.99 -4.95
CA THR A 96 -15.41 -40.17 -4.23
C THR A 96 -14.70 -39.13 -3.37
N SER A 97 -13.68 -39.51 -2.60
CA SER A 97 -12.88 -38.58 -1.80
C SER A 97 -12.17 -37.51 -2.65
N CYS A 98 -11.67 -37.89 -3.83
CA CYS A 98 -11.06 -36.95 -4.78
C CYS A 98 -12.11 -35.97 -5.32
N MET A 99 -13.28 -36.46 -5.71
CA MET A 99 -14.39 -35.63 -6.17
C MET A 99 -14.89 -34.68 -5.09
N ASP A 100 -14.92 -35.08 -3.82
CA ASP A 100 -15.29 -34.22 -2.70
C ASP A 100 -14.29 -33.07 -2.47
N SER A 101 -13.01 -33.27 -2.85
CA SER A 101 -11.97 -32.24 -2.75
C SER A 101 -11.97 -31.23 -3.91
N MET A 102 -12.51 -31.59 -5.07
CA MET A 102 -12.54 -30.72 -6.26
C MET A 102 -13.23 -29.37 -6.03
N PRO A 103 -14.42 -29.29 -5.39
CA PRO A 103 -15.06 -28.01 -5.08
C PRO A 103 -14.19 -27.09 -4.20
N GLN A 104 -13.39 -27.66 -3.29
CA GLN A 104 -12.48 -26.88 -2.45
C GLN A 104 -11.33 -26.29 -3.27
N LEU A 105 -10.79 -27.06 -4.23
CA LEU A 105 -9.79 -26.57 -5.17
C LEU A 105 -10.36 -25.44 -6.03
N VAL A 106 -11.57 -25.61 -6.58
CA VAL A 106 -12.25 -24.58 -7.36
C VAL A 106 -12.42 -23.30 -6.54
N LYS A 107 -12.92 -23.40 -5.31
CA LYS A 107 -13.05 -22.26 -4.40
C LYS A 107 -11.71 -21.58 -4.10
N SER A 108 -10.64 -22.35 -3.97
CA SER A 108 -9.29 -21.82 -3.74
C SER A 108 -8.77 -21.06 -4.95
N ILE A 109 -9.04 -21.58 -6.17
CA ILE A 109 -8.72 -20.89 -7.42
C ILE A 109 -9.53 -19.60 -7.55
N GLU A 110 -10.84 -19.64 -7.27
CA GLU A 110 -11.70 -18.44 -7.29
C GLU A 110 -11.21 -17.37 -6.32
N ASN A 111 -10.75 -17.75 -5.13
CA ASN A 111 -10.17 -16.82 -4.17
C ASN A 111 -8.85 -16.23 -4.69
N ALA A 112 -7.94 -17.07 -5.21
CA ALA A 112 -6.70 -16.60 -5.80
C ALA A 112 -6.93 -15.65 -7.00
N MET A 113 -7.97 -15.90 -7.80
CA MET A 113 -8.39 -15.01 -8.88
C MET A 113 -8.88 -13.65 -8.35
N LYS A 114 -9.68 -13.64 -7.28
CA LYS A 114 -10.11 -12.40 -6.61
C LYS A 114 -8.94 -11.62 -6.03
N ASP A 115 -8.01 -12.31 -5.38
CA ASP A 115 -6.81 -11.69 -4.82
C ASP A 115 -5.94 -11.09 -5.94
N MET A 116 -5.80 -11.78 -7.07
CA MET A 116 -5.10 -11.25 -8.24
C MET A 116 -5.78 -10.00 -8.82
N GLU A 117 -7.12 -9.98 -8.87
CA GLU A 117 -7.88 -8.80 -9.28
C GLU A 117 -7.66 -7.62 -8.31
N ASN A 118 -7.71 -7.88 -7.00
CA ASN A 118 -7.43 -6.87 -5.97
C ASN A 118 -6.00 -6.30 -6.09
N ILE A 119 -5.01 -7.16 -6.32
CA ILE A 119 -3.61 -6.74 -6.54
C ILE A 119 -3.51 -5.86 -7.78
N LYS A 120 -4.20 -6.20 -8.87
CA LYS A 120 -4.22 -5.38 -10.08
C LYS A 120 -4.81 -3.99 -9.84
N LEU A 121 -5.88 -3.89 -9.04
CA LEU A 121 -6.46 -2.61 -8.65
C LEU A 121 -5.48 -1.79 -7.80
N LEU A 122 -4.82 -2.42 -6.83
CA LEU A 122 -3.85 -1.76 -5.97
C LEU A 122 -2.64 -1.24 -6.77
N ILE A 123 -2.14 -2.02 -7.73
CA ILE A 123 -1.05 -1.60 -8.62
C ILE A 123 -1.46 -0.36 -9.41
N ASN A 124 -2.65 -0.34 -9.99
CA ASN A 124 -3.14 0.81 -10.75
C ASN A 124 -3.27 2.07 -9.86
N ASP A 125 -3.76 1.93 -8.63
CA ASP A 125 -3.80 3.06 -7.69
C ASP A 125 -2.38 3.54 -7.36
N VAL A 126 -1.43 2.63 -7.10
CA VAL A 126 -0.02 2.99 -6.87
C VAL A 126 0.58 3.71 -8.09
N GLU A 127 0.36 3.22 -9.30
CA GLU A 127 0.79 3.87 -10.54
C GLU A 127 0.22 5.29 -10.65
N HIS A 128 -1.06 5.47 -10.31
CA HIS A 128 -1.70 6.78 -10.32
C HIS A 128 -1.12 7.72 -9.25
N GLN A 129 -0.85 7.24 -8.04
CA GLN A 129 -0.20 8.05 -7.00
C GLN A 129 1.25 8.41 -7.36
N LEU A 130 1.98 7.50 -8.03
CA LEU A 130 3.33 7.79 -8.52
C LEU A 130 3.33 8.88 -9.59
N LEU A 131 2.38 8.87 -10.52
CA LEU A 131 2.22 9.96 -11.49
C LEU A 131 1.97 11.31 -10.80
N LYS A 132 1.07 11.34 -9.81
CA LYS A 132 0.83 12.57 -9.02
C LYS A 132 2.08 13.03 -8.27
N LEU A 133 2.87 12.10 -7.76
CA LEU A 133 4.11 12.44 -7.09
C LEU A 133 5.11 13.05 -8.07
N ASP A 134 5.21 12.53 -9.28
CA ASP A 134 6.06 13.07 -10.35
C ASP A 134 5.65 14.51 -10.69
N ASP A 135 4.35 14.75 -10.89
CA ASP A 135 3.80 16.10 -11.13
C ASP A 135 4.18 17.09 -10.01
N VAL A 136 4.07 16.66 -8.75
CA VAL A 136 4.40 17.49 -7.57
C VAL A 136 5.91 17.76 -7.48
N VAL A 137 6.75 16.78 -7.81
CA VAL A 137 8.20 16.94 -7.82
C VAL A 137 8.61 17.93 -8.91
N GLU A 138 8.06 17.81 -10.13
CA GLU A 138 8.32 18.76 -11.21
C GLU A 138 7.89 20.18 -10.83
N GLU A 139 6.70 20.33 -10.22
CA GLU A 139 6.23 21.63 -9.73
C GLU A 139 7.20 22.22 -8.67
N GLN A 140 7.68 21.40 -7.73
CA GLN A 140 8.61 21.84 -6.71
C GLN A 140 9.95 22.28 -7.31
N GLU A 141 10.50 21.53 -8.26
CA GLU A 141 11.75 21.88 -8.94
C GLU A 141 11.63 23.21 -9.69
N LEU A 142 10.50 23.42 -10.39
CA LEU A 142 10.23 24.69 -11.08
C LEU A 142 10.15 25.86 -10.09
N GLN A 143 9.45 25.68 -8.97
CA GLN A 143 9.34 26.71 -7.93
C GLN A 143 10.71 27.06 -7.33
N GLU A 144 11.57 26.08 -7.11
CA GLU A 144 12.94 26.31 -6.62
C GLU A 144 13.77 27.11 -7.63
N GLN A 145 13.69 26.76 -8.92
CA GLN A 145 14.36 27.50 -9.98
C GLN A 145 13.90 28.97 -10.04
N MET A 146 12.58 29.20 -10.03
CA MET A 146 12.02 30.55 -10.00
C MET A 146 12.48 31.36 -8.78
N LEU A 147 12.52 30.72 -7.61
CA LEU A 147 12.99 31.37 -6.39
C LEU A 147 14.47 31.75 -6.49
N ASN A 148 15.31 30.83 -7.01
CA ASN A 148 16.72 31.08 -7.21
C ASN A 148 16.97 32.23 -8.19
N GLU A 149 16.26 32.26 -9.33
CA GLU A 149 16.35 33.38 -10.29
C GLU A 149 15.93 34.71 -9.65
N ARG A 150 14.81 34.72 -8.92
CA ARG A 150 14.37 35.92 -8.19
C ARG A 150 15.41 36.38 -7.16
N PHE A 151 16.03 35.44 -6.46
CA PHE A 151 17.11 35.74 -5.51
C PHE A 151 18.32 36.34 -6.22
N GLN A 152 18.77 35.76 -7.33
CA GLN A 152 19.88 36.28 -8.13
C GLN A 152 19.60 37.70 -8.64
N LEU A 153 18.38 37.96 -9.13
CA LEU A 153 17.94 39.29 -9.55
C LEU A 153 17.96 40.30 -8.39
N ALA A 154 17.50 39.91 -7.20
CA ALA A 154 17.53 40.76 -6.02
C ALA A 154 18.97 41.09 -5.59
N VAL A 155 19.86 40.10 -5.60
CA VAL A 155 21.29 40.29 -5.30
C VAL A 155 21.95 41.21 -6.33
N TYR A 156 21.68 40.99 -7.63
CA TYR A 156 22.21 41.84 -8.70
C TYR A 156 21.72 43.29 -8.55
N ARG A 157 20.41 43.49 -8.30
CA ARG A 157 19.84 44.82 -8.05
C ARG A 157 20.49 45.51 -6.85
N SER A 158 20.71 44.79 -5.74
CA SER A 158 21.39 45.34 -4.57
C SER A 158 22.83 45.75 -4.88
N LYS A 159 23.58 44.94 -5.63
CA LYS A 159 24.93 45.29 -6.08
C LYS A 159 24.92 46.56 -6.93
N LYS A 160 24.01 46.67 -7.90
CA LYS A 160 23.86 47.86 -8.73
C LYS A 160 23.48 49.10 -7.95
N LEU A 161 22.62 48.97 -6.95
CA LEU A 161 22.27 50.09 -6.07
C LEU A 161 23.51 50.58 -5.30
N LYS A 162 24.30 49.67 -4.73
CA LYS A 162 25.56 50.02 -4.04
C LYS A 162 26.58 50.67 -4.96
N GLU A 163 26.70 50.20 -6.21
CA GLU A 163 27.56 50.84 -7.22
C GLU A 163 27.11 52.27 -7.53
N LEU A 164 25.80 52.49 -7.70
CA LEU A 164 25.23 53.82 -7.93
C LEU A 164 25.42 54.75 -6.72
N GLU A 165 25.18 54.25 -5.51
CA GLU A 165 25.39 55.00 -4.27
C GLU A 165 26.85 55.42 -4.12
N LYS A 166 27.79 54.51 -4.46
CA LYS A 166 29.22 54.82 -4.48
C LYS A 166 29.55 55.92 -5.49
N ILE A 167 29.08 55.82 -6.73
CA ILE A 167 29.32 56.84 -7.76
C ILE A 167 28.69 58.18 -7.35
N SER A 168 27.49 58.16 -6.78
CA SER A 168 26.82 59.35 -6.27
C SER A 168 27.62 60.01 -5.15
N GLY A 169 28.16 59.23 -4.20
CA GLY A 169 29.00 59.74 -3.13
C GLY A 169 30.34 60.28 -3.62
N GLU A 170 30.96 59.64 -4.61
CA GLU A 170 32.17 60.15 -5.27
C GLU A 170 31.89 61.49 -5.99
N LEU A 171 30.77 61.60 -6.70
CA LEU A 171 30.35 62.83 -7.38
C LEU A 171 30.04 63.97 -6.38
N GLU A 172 29.39 63.66 -5.26
CA GLU A 172 29.12 64.65 -4.21
C GLU A 172 30.42 65.14 -3.55
N ALA A 173 31.38 64.26 -3.33
CA ALA A 173 32.70 64.62 -2.81
C ALA A 173 33.49 65.51 -3.77
N ASP A 174 33.53 65.16 -5.06
CA ASP A 174 34.17 65.95 -6.12
C ASP A 174 33.52 67.34 -6.26
N HIS A 175 32.18 67.39 -6.26
CA HIS A 175 31.45 68.65 -6.28
C HIS A 175 31.78 69.52 -5.06
N LYS A 176 31.82 68.93 -3.86
CA LYS A 176 32.18 69.65 -2.64
C LYS A 176 33.62 70.18 -2.68
N GLU A 177 34.57 69.38 -3.16
CA GLU A 177 35.96 69.80 -3.35
C GLU A 177 36.05 71.00 -4.31
N LYS A 178 35.40 70.89 -5.48
CA LYS A 178 35.36 71.96 -6.48
C LYS A 178 34.73 73.25 -5.93
N VAL A 179 33.64 73.16 -5.17
CA VAL A 179 33.02 74.31 -4.50
C VAL A 179 34.00 74.94 -3.50
N THR A 180 34.66 74.14 -2.65
CA THR A 180 35.62 74.68 -1.67
C THR A 180 36.82 75.34 -2.35
N ASP A 181 37.30 74.80 -3.46
CA ASP A 181 38.37 75.39 -4.26
C ASP A 181 37.96 76.74 -4.87
N LEU A 182 36.73 76.84 -5.37
CA LEU A 182 36.18 78.10 -5.87
C LEU A 182 36.03 79.13 -4.75
N GLU A 183 35.47 78.74 -3.60
CA GLU A 183 35.37 79.59 -2.41
C GLU A 183 36.74 80.09 -1.95
N GLN A 184 37.76 79.23 -1.92
CA GLN A 184 39.13 79.61 -1.57
C GLN A 184 39.71 80.62 -2.57
N LYS A 185 39.53 80.39 -3.88
CA LYS A 185 39.98 81.32 -4.93
C LYS A 185 39.29 82.69 -4.79
N ILE A 186 37.99 82.70 -4.51
CA ILE A 186 37.23 83.93 -4.26
C ILE A 186 37.76 84.63 -2.99
N ASN A 187 37.98 83.89 -1.91
CA ASN A 187 38.48 84.43 -0.64
C ASN A 187 39.88 85.06 -0.79
N ILE A 188 40.79 84.41 -1.51
CA ILE A 188 42.13 84.95 -1.80
C ILE A 188 42.02 86.27 -2.57
N LYS A 189 41.23 86.31 -3.66
CA LYS A 189 41.01 87.55 -4.43
C LYS A 189 40.43 88.67 -3.57
N LEU A 190 39.49 88.35 -2.68
CA LEU A 190 38.91 89.33 -1.74
C LEU A 190 39.94 89.84 -0.74
N LYS A 191 40.80 88.97 -0.19
CA LYS A 191 41.90 89.36 0.70
C LYS A 191 42.92 90.24 0.00
N GLU A 192 43.35 89.88 -1.22
CA GLU A 192 44.27 90.70 -2.02
C GLU A 192 43.68 92.09 -2.28
N ARG A 193 42.39 92.16 -2.65
CA ARG A 193 41.68 93.44 -2.82
C ARG A 193 41.62 94.24 -1.52
N GLN A 194 41.38 93.59 -0.39
CA GLN A 194 41.38 94.23 0.93
C GLN A 194 42.77 94.74 1.32
N GLU A 195 43.84 93.99 1.05
CA GLU A 195 45.22 94.40 1.30
C GLU A 195 45.62 95.60 0.45
N ILE A 196 45.28 95.60 -0.85
CA ILE A 196 45.50 96.75 -1.74
C ILE A 196 44.76 97.97 -1.19
N PHE A 197 43.48 97.81 -0.81
CA PHE A 197 42.70 98.91 -0.24
C PHE A 197 43.30 99.42 1.07
N ASN A 198 43.80 98.53 1.93
CA ASN A 198 44.45 98.90 3.18
C ASN A 198 45.81 99.60 2.94
N GLN A 199 46.59 99.16 1.95
CA GLN A 199 47.83 99.84 1.56
C GLN A 199 47.57 101.26 1.04
N VAL A 200 46.56 101.42 0.19
CA VAL A 200 46.08 102.73 -0.29
C VAL A 200 45.64 103.59 0.90
N PHE A 201 44.82 103.03 1.80
CA PHE A 201 44.38 103.73 3.01
C PHE A 201 45.53 104.16 3.92
N GLN A 202 46.54 103.31 4.14
CA GLN A 202 47.73 103.65 4.92
C GLN A 202 48.58 104.72 4.24
N GLN A 203 48.67 104.69 2.91
CA GLN A 203 49.32 105.74 2.14
C GLN A 203 48.57 107.06 2.30
N ASP A 204 47.25 107.05 2.19
CA ASP A 204 46.40 108.22 2.41
C ASP A 204 46.54 108.75 3.85
N MET A 205 46.62 107.87 4.85
CA MET A 205 46.88 108.25 6.25
C MET A 205 48.26 108.85 6.46
N ARG A 206 49.32 108.29 5.84
CA ARG A 206 50.66 108.89 5.87
C ARG A 206 50.67 110.26 5.20
N GLN A 207 49.96 110.41 4.07
CA GLN A 207 49.85 111.66 3.34
C GLN A 207 49.05 112.72 4.11
N TYR A 208 48.02 112.30 4.86
CA TYR A 208 47.31 113.15 5.82
C TYR A 208 48.21 113.62 6.96
N ILE A 209 49.01 112.75 7.56
CA ILE A 209 49.95 113.12 8.64
C ILE A 209 51.01 114.12 8.15
N ILE A 210 51.46 113.99 6.90
CA ILE A 210 52.49 114.87 6.32
C ILE A 210 51.91 116.20 5.82
N SER A 211 50.70 116.22 5.24
CA SER A 211 50.14 117.41 4.58
C SER A 211 49.00 118.10 5.35
N GLY A 212 48.40 117.44 6.35
CA GLY A 212 47.27 117.94 7.13
C GLY A 212 45.91 117.91 6.41
N MET A 213 45.85 117.43 5.16
CA MET A 213 44.61 117.32 4.37
C MET A 213 44.41 115.90 3.84
N ILE A 214 43.18 115.39 3.94
CA ILE A 214 42.80 114.06 3.40
C ILE A 214 42.66 114.20 1.87
N PRO A 215 43.28 113.32 1.07
CA PRO A 215 42.99 113.25 -0.36
C PRO A 215 41.51 112.87 -0.56
N VAL A 216 40.69 113.82 -1.02
CA VAL A 216 39.36 113.51 -1.53
C VAL A 216 39.57 112.65 -2.78
N MET A 217 39.19 111.37 -2.71
CA MET A 217 39.08 110.53 -3.89
C MET A 217 38.21 111.27 -4.89
N LYS A 218 38.80 111.78 -5.96
CA LYS A 218 38.03 112.19 -7.13
C LYS A 218 37.40 110.90 -7.64
N SER A 219 36.10 110.76 -7.45
CA SER A 219 35.30 109.86 -8.27
C SER A 219 35.75 110.09 -9.70
N SER A 220 36.34 109.08 -10.33
CA SER A 220 36.55 109.08 -11.76
C SER A 220 35.19 108.87 -12.42
N SER A 221 34.30 109.85 -12.22
CA SER A 221 33.11 110.08 -13.00
C SER A 221 33.57 110.71 -14.32
N ASN A 222 33.82 109.87 -15.31
CA ASN A 222 33.64 110.25 -16.70
C ASN A 222 32.77 109.18 -17.36
N GLY A 223 31.46 109.37 -17.22
CA GLY A 223 30.38 108.51 -17.68
C GLY A 223 29.23 108.61 -16.68
N GLY A 224 28.37 109.62 -16.83
CA GLY A 224 27.48 110.12 -15.78
C GLY A 224 26.61 109.09 -15.08
N ARG A 225 26.51 109.23 -13.75
CA ARG A 225 25.42 108.71 -12.92
C ARG A 225 25.29 109.60 -11.69
N ASP A 226 24.05 110.00 -11.42
CA ASP A 226 23.61 110.83 -10.32
C ASP A 226 24.03 110.26 -8.95
N GLU A 227 24.03 111.16 -7.96
CA GLU A 227 24.16 110.88 -6.55
C GLU A 227 22.94 110.07 -6.08
N VAL A 228 23.02 108.73 -6.17
CA VAL A 228 21.94 107.83 -5.75
C VAL A 228 22.04 107.59 -4.23
N SER A 229 21.05 108.08 -3.49
CA SER A 229 20.84 107.78 -2.06
C SER A 229 20.46 106.31 -1.90
N LEU A 230 20.80 105.70 -0.76
CA LEU A 230 20.53 104.28 -0.43
C LEU A 230 19.04 103.88 -0.46
N GLU A 231 18.14 104.86 -0.59
CA GLU A 231 16.69 104.70 -0.68
C GLU A 231 16.21 104.34 -2.10
N ASP A 232 17.07 104.51 -3.13
CA ASP A 232 16.75 104.27 -4.56
C ASP A 232 17.39 103.00 -5.16
N ILE A 233 17.97 102.13 -4.31
CA ILE A 233 18.51 100.84 -4.77
C ILE A 233 17.38 99.83 -4.83
N GLU A 234 16.77 99.67 -6.01
CA GLU A 234 16.04 98.43 -6.33
C GLU A 234 17.08 97.31 -6.43
N ILE A 235 17.00 96.34 -5.51
CA ILE A 235 17.76 95.10 -5.61
C ILE A 235 17.09 94.32 -6.75
N GLU A 236 17.63 94.46 -7.94
CA GLU A 236 17.31 93.59 -9.06
C GLU A 236 17.81 92.18 -8.69
N ASP A 237 16.88 91.23 -8.54
CA ASP A 237 17.18 89.81 -8.39
C ASP A 237 17.86 89.37 -9.70
N ASP A 238 19.17 89.55 -9.76
CA ASP A 238 20.00 89.23 -10.92
C ASP A 238 20.11 87.70 -11.01
N THR A 239 19.03 87.08 -11.49
CA THR A 239 18.92 85.63 -11.68
C THR A 239 19.97 85.12 -12.65
N ASP A 240 20.51 85.98 -13.50
CA ASP A 240 21.53 85.64 -14.48
C ASP A 240 22.88 85.34 -13.82
N ALA A 241 23.24 86.06 -12.75
CA ALA A 241 24.44 85.76 -11.97
C ALA A 241 24.29 84.46 -11.17
N LEU A 242 23.07 84.13 -10.76
CA LEU A 242 22.73 82.86 -10.09
C LEU A 242 22.74 81.70 -11.10
N ASP A 243 22.25 81.92 -12.32
CA ASP A 243 22.22 80.94 -13.41
C ASP A 243 23.62 80.66 -13.98
N GLU A 244 24.51 81.65 -14.03
CA GLU A 244 25.92 81.43 -14.41
C GLU A 244 26.67 80.61 -13.33
N LEU A 245 26.29 80.74 -12.06
CA LEU A 245 26.88 79.99 -10.95
C LEU A 245 26.32 78.56 -10.82
N LEU A 246 25.06 78.34 -11.22
CA LEU A 246 24.42 77.01 -11.25
C LEU A 246 24.79 76.18 -12.49
N ASN A 247 25.23 76.81 -13.57
CA ASN A 247 25.60 76.15 -14.82
C ASN A 247 27.12 75.86 -14.98
N SER A 248 27.94 75.99 -13.91
CA SER A 248 29.40 75.73 -13.91
C SER A 248 29.88 74.58 -13.04
#